data_AF-A0AAN6MLG2-F1
#
_entry.id   AF-A0AAN6MLG2-F1
#
_cell.length_a   1.000
_cell.length_b   1.000
_cell.length_c   1.000
_cell.angle_alpha   90.00
_cell.angle_beta   90.00
_cell.angle_gamma   90.00
#
_symmetry.space_group_name_H-M   'P 1'
#
loop_
_entity.id
_entity.type
_entity.pdbx_description
1 polymer ?
#
loop_
_entity_poly.entity_id
_entity_poly.type
_entity_poly.pdbx_seq_one_letter_code
_entity_poly.pdbx_strand_id
1 'polypeptide(L)'
;MATFKAIEAVLLEIEQYLTLRTYLEGYELSSADSDIWTALRTNKVANGIVRMGSMANVARWFSFIEASHPEIQGEIQAAQAKEKEKRAAASKAGSNYNIGLKNTENGVAFNGKLIARFDDTNPAKEKQEFEDSILEDLQLLGIIPDRVTYTSDYFD
;
A
#
# COMPACT_ATOMS: atom_id res chain seq x y z
N MET A 1 9.73 9.13 -1.26
CA MET A 1 8.38 9.73 -1.25
C MET A 1 8.52 11.23 -1.23
N ALA A 2 7.95 11.95 -2.21
CA ALA A 2 7.91 13.42 -2.14
C ALA A 2 7.00 13.84 -0.98
N THR A 3 7.41 14.85 -0.21
CA THR A 3 6.62 15.40 0.89
C THR A 3 5.50 16.29 0.35
N PHE A 4 4.42 16.46 1.11
CA PHE A 4 3.29 17.33 0.74
C PHE A 4 3.74 18.74 0.29
N LYS A 5 4.64 19.35 1.08
CA LYS A 5 5.20 20.68 0.81
C LYS A 5 5.98 20.75 -0.52
N ALA A 6 6.66 19.68 -0.91
CA ALA A 6 7.38 19.64 -2.18
C ALA A 6 6.41 19.57 -3.38
N ILE A 7 5.31 18.84 -3.24
CA ILE A 7 4.27 18.75 -4.28
C ILE A 7 3.55 20.09 -4.44
N GLU A 8 3.23 20.75 -3.34
CA GLU A 8 2.56 22.05 -3.36
C GLU A 8 3.39 23.14 -4.05
N ALA A 9 4.71 23.17 -3.82
CA ALA A 9 5.60 24.11 -4.50
C ALA A 9 5.60 23.92 -6.03
N VAL A 10 5.68 22.67 -6.50
CA VAL A 10 5.64 22.35 -7.93
C VAL A 10 4.27 22.69 -8.54
N LEU A 11 3.18 22.38 -7.83
CA LEU A 11 1.84 22.72 -8.30
C LEU A 11 1.61 24.23 -8.40
N LEU A 12 2.22 25.02 -7.51
CA LEU A 12 2.15 26.48 -7.57
C LEU A 12 2.85 27.05 -8.82
N GLU A 13 3.98 26.47 -9.22
CA GLU A 13 4.66 26.86 -10.48
C GLU A 13 3.77 26.58 -11.69
N ILE A 14 3.13 25.40 -11.71
CA ILE A 14 2.20 25.01 -12.78
C ILE A 14 0.96 25.94 -12.77
N GLU A 15 0.41 26.27 -11.60
CA GLU A 15 -0.72 27.19 -11.43
C GLU A 15 -0.44 28.56 -12.04
N GLN A 16 0.74 29.12 -11.78
CA GLN A 16 1.15 30.40 -12.36
C GLN A 16 1.31 30.28 -13.87
N TYR A 17 1.96 29.22 -14.34
CA TYR A 17 2.19 29.00 -15.76
C TYR A 17 0.88 28.85 -16.56
N LEU A 18 -0.15 28.24 -15.97
CA LEU A 18 -1.46 28.01 -16.58
C LEU A 18 -2.41 29.22 -16.55
N THR A 19 -2.04 30.34 -15.93
CA THR A 19 -2.93 31.52 -15.73
C THR A 19 -3.63 31.99 -17.00
N LEU A 20 -2.92 31.98 -18.15
CA LEU A 20 -3.45 32.42 -19.44
C LEU A 20 -3.31 31.34 -20.51
N ARG A 21 -3.28 30.06 -20.10
CA ARG A 21 -2.98 28.95 -21.02
C ARG A 21 -3.99 27.81 -20.88
N THR A 22 -4.40 27.26 -22.02
CA THR A 22 -5.26 26.07 -22.07
C THR A 22 -4.43 24.79 -22.00
N TYR A 23 -3.25 24.77 -22.61
CA TYR A 23 -2.28 23.68 -22.62
C TYR A 23 -0.91 24.19 -22.15
N LEU A 24 -0.03 23.28 -21.72
CA LEU A 24 1.31 23.65 -21.28
C LEU A 24 2.18 24.12 -22.45
N GLU A 25 1.98 23.54 -23.64
CA GLU A 25 2.70 23.91 -24.85
C GLU A 25 1.73 24.13 -26.02
N GLY A 26 1.86 25.27 -26.69
CA GLY A 26 1.04 25.58 -27.87
C GLY A 26 -0.47 25.68 -27.59
N TYR A 27 -1.26 25.11 -28.51
CA TYR A 27 -2.72 25.19 -28.53
C TYR A 27 -3.41 23.81 -28.58
N GLU A 28 -2.64 22.73 -28.44
CA GLU A 28 -3.11 21.34 -28.51
C GLU A 28 -2.45 20.51 -27.41
N LEU A 29 -2.97 19.30 -27.18
CA LEU A 29 -2.40 18.38 -26.20
C LEU A 29 -0.95 18.02 -26.57
N SER A 30 -0.01 18.43 -25.72
CA SER A 30 1.41 18.09 -25.85
C SER A 30 1.79 16.89 -24.98
N SER A 31 2.98 16.32 -25.19
CA SER A 31 3.53 15.30 -24.30
C SER A 31 3.71 15.81 -22.88
N ALA A 32 4.03 17.10 -22.69
CA ALA A 32 4.14 17.71 -21.38
C ALA A 32 2.81 17.69 -20.63
N ASP A 33 1.70 17.98 -21.34
CA ASP A 33 0.35 17.90 -20.77
C ASP A 33 0.01 16.47 -20.32
N SER A 34 0.22 15.48 -21.21
CA SER A 34 -0.10 14.09 -20.89
C SER A 34 0.75 13.53 -19.75
N ASP A 35 2.04 13.86 -19.70
CA ASP A 35 2.98 13.36 -18.70
C ASP A 35 2.67 13.94 -17.31
N ILE A 36 2.50 15.27 -17.24
CA ILE A 36 2.18 15.94 -15.97
C ILE A 36 0.79 15.51 -15.50
N TRP A 37 -0.19 15.44 -16.40
CA TRP A 37 -1.53 15.00 -16.03
C TRP A 37 -1.52 13.57 -15.48
N THR A 38 -0.81 12.65 -16.13
CA THR A 38 -0.66 11.26 -15.69
C THR A 38 0.07 11.17 -14.33
N ALA A 39 1.13 11.95 -14.14
CA ALA A 39 1.87 12.00 -12.88
C ALA A 39 0.98 12.48 -11.72
N LEU A 40 0.17 13.52 -11.95
CA LEU A 40 -0.77 14.04 -10.97
C LEU A 40 -1.91 13.05 -10.69
N ARG A 41 -2.46 12.41 -11.73
CA ARG A 41 -3.59 11.47 -11.62
C ARG A 41 -3.23 10.21 -10.83
N THR A 42 -2.00 9.72 -10.99
CA THR A 42 -1.50 8.47 -10.36
C THR A 42 -0.96 8.70 -8.95
N ASN A 43 -0.50 9.91 -8.63
CA ASN A 43 -0.10 10.27 -7.28
C ASN A 43 -1.33 10.65 -6.42
N LYS A 44 -1.65 9.82 -5.42
CA LYS A 44 -2.82 10.02 -4.54
C LYS A 44 -2.84 11.39 -3.84
N VAL A 45 -1.68 11.87 -3.39
CA VAL A 45 -1.58 13.16 -2.68
C VAL A 45 -1.83 14.30 -3.65
N ALA A 46 -1.15 14.29 -4.80
CA ALA A 46 -1.30 15.33 -5.81
C ALA A 46 -2.72 15.37 -6.39
N ASN A 47 -3.30 14.21 -6.72
CA ASN A 47 -4.69 14.09 -7.19
C ASN A 47 -5.68 14.69 -6.16
N GLY A 48 -5.48 14.39 -4.87
CA GLY A 48 -6.29 14.96 -3.80
C GLY A 48 -6.23 16.50 -3.75
N ILE A 49 -5.03 17.07 -3.86
CA ILE A 49 -4.83 18.53 -3.88
C ILE A 49 -5.52 19.16 -5.10
N VAL A 50 -5.28 18.62 -6.28
CA VAL A 50 -5.84 19.13 -7.54
C VAL A 50 -7.37 19.09 -7.52
N ARG A 51 -7.97 18.00 -7.02
CA ARG A 51 -9.43 17.86 -6.91
C ARG A 51 -10.06 18.71 -5.82
N MET A 52 -9.28 19.15 -4.83
CA MET A 52 -9.74 20.12 -3.83
C MET A 52 -10.05 21.49 -4.45
N GLY A 53 -9.43 21.79 -5.61
CA GLY A 53 -9.73 23.01 -6.36
C GLY A 53 -9.14 24.28 -5.76
N SER A 54 -8.23 24.19 -4.79
CA SER A 54 -7.56 25.36 -4.19
C SER A 54 -6.66 26.10 -5.19
N MET A 55 -6.20 25.41 -6.23
CA MET A 55 -5.43 25.95 -7.35
C MET A 55 -6.32 25.93 -8.60
N ALA A 56 -6.89 27.08 -8.93
CA ALA A 56 -8.00 27.19 -9.87
C ALA A 56 -7.59 26.81 -11.29
N ASN A 57 -6.41 27.24 -11.75
CA ASN A 57 -5.96 27.00 -13.12
C ASN A 57 -5.55 25.54 -13.32
N VAL A 58 -4.83 24.95 -12.36
CA VAL A 58 -4.46 23.53 -12.37
C VAL A 58 -5.72 22.67 -12.30
N ALA A 59 -6.67 22.96 -11.41
CA ALA A 59 -7.90 22.18 -11.30
C ALA A 59 -8.75 22.26 -12.57
N ARG A 60 -8.86 23.45 -13.17
CA ARG A 60 -9.52 23.67 -14.47
C ARG A 60 -8.83 22.87 -15.57
N TRP A 61 -7.52 23.04 -15.73
CA TRP A 61 -6.74 22.34 -16.76
C TRP A 61 -6.84 20.83 -16.59
N PHE A 62 -6.66 20.32 -15.37
CA PHE A 62 -6.74 18.90 -15.07
C PHE A 62 -8.10 18.30 -15.43
N SER A 63 -9.19 18.99 -15.08
CA SER A 63 -10.55 18.57 -15.42
C SER A 63 -10.83 18.68 -16.92
N PHE A 64 -10.27 19.69 -17.58
CA PHE A 64 -10.39 19.87 -19.02
C PHE A 64 -9.70 18.74 -19.79
N ILE A 65 -8.46 18.39 -19.44
CA ILE A 65 -7.74 17.26 -20.05
C ILE A 65 -8.49 15.95 -19.78
N GLU A 66 -9.00 15.73 -18.56
CA GLU A 66 -9.80 14.54 -18.22
C GLU A 66 -11.05 14.40 -19.10
N ALA A 67 -11.70 15.52 -19.43
CA ALA A 67 -12.92 15.54 -20.24
C ALA A 67 -12.66 15.50 -21.76
N SER A 68 -11.59 16.13 -22.22
CA SER A 68 -11.28 16.26 -23.66
C SER A 68 -10.47 15.10 -24.22
N HIS A 69 -9.72 14.38 -23.37
CA HIS A 69 -8.80 13.32 -23.77
C HIS A 69 -9.02 12.01 -22.97
N PRO A 70 -10.19 11.36 -23.09
CA PRO A 70 -10.50 10.13 -22.37
C PRO A 70 -9.56 8.95 -22.71
N GLU A 71 -8.88 8.99 -23.86
CA GLU A 71 -7.89 8.01 -24.30
C GLU A 71 -6.74 7.84 -23.29
N ILE A 72 -6.23 8.94 -22.74
CA ILE A 72 -5.14 8.93 -21.75
C ILE A 72 -5.59 8.16 -20.51
N GLN A 73 -6.83 8.37 -20.08
CA GLN A 73 -7.38 7.69 -18.92
C GLN A 73 -7.59 6.20 -19.18
N GLY A 74 -8.03 5.84 -20.38
CA GLY A 74 -8.15 4.45 -20.82
C GLY A 74 -6.82 3.70 -20.75
N GLU A 75 -5.73 4.32 -21.20
CA GLU A 75 -4.38 3.74 -21.15
C GLU A 75 -3.89 3.51 -19.73
N ILE A 76 -4.11 4.47 -18.82
CA ILE A 76 -3.74 4.33 -17.40
C ILE A 76 -4.53 3.20 -16.74
N GLN A 77 -5.84 3.13 -16.97
CA GLN A 77 -6.68 2.07 -16.41
C GLN A 77 -6.26 0.69 -16.94
N ALA A 78 -5.95 0.58 -18.23
CA ALA A 78 -5.45 -0.65 -18.83
C ALA A 78 -4.08 -1.06 -18.24
N ALA A 79 -3.17 -0.11 -18.04
CA ALA A 79 -1.87 -0.36 -17.41
C ALA A 79 -2.03 -0.83 -15.95
N GLN A 80 -2.89 -0.17 -15.17
CA GLN A 80 -3.19 -0.55 -13.79
C GLN A 80 -3.89 -1.92 -13.70
N ALA A 81 -4.79 -2.23 -14.63
CA ALA A 81 -5.44 -3.54 -14.70
C ALA A 81 -4.43 -4.66 -15.00
N LYS A 82 -3.53 -4.45 -15.96
CA LYS A 82 -2.44 -5.39 -16.27
C LYS A 82 -1.50 -5.59 -15.08
N GLU A 83 -1.14 -4.53 -14.37
CA GLU A 83 -0.30 -4.60 -13.17
C GLU A 83 -1.01 -5.35 -12.02
N LYS A 84 -2.31 -5.08 -11.82
CA LYS A 84 -3.13 -5.79 -10.85
C LYS A 84 -3.25 -7.28 -11.20
N GLU A 85 -3.43 -7.61 -12.47
CA GLU A 85 -3.48 -8.99 -12.95
C GLU A 85 -2.14 -9.71 -12.75
N LYS A 86 -1.01 -9.07 -13.07
CA LYS A 86 0.33 -9.59 -12.76
C LYS A 86 0.52 -9.85 -11.26
N ARG A 87 0.10 -8.92 -10.40
CA ARG A 87 0.15 -9.09 -8.94
C ARG A 87 -0.77 -10.21 -8.46
N ALA A 88 -1.97 -10.33 -9.03
CA ALA A 88 -2.92 -11.39 -8.72
C ALA A 88 -2.42 -12.77 -9.18
N ALA A 89 -1.77 -12.84 -10.34
CA ALA A 89 -1.10 -14.03 -10.84
C ALA A 89 0.10 -14.41 -9.95
N ALA A 90 0.90 -13.42 -9.52
CA ALA A 90 1.99 -13.63 -8.57
C ALA A 90 1.48 -14.12 -7.20
N SER A 91 0.32 -13.64 -6.72
CA SER A 91 -0.28 -14.15 -5.48
C SER A 91 -0.88 -15.57 -5.63
N LYS A 92 -1.26 -15.96 -6.85
CA LYS A 92 -1.72 -17.34 -7.15
C LYS A 92 -0.57 -18.34 -7.27
N ALA A 93 0.68 -17.87 -7.38
CA ALA A 93 1.87 -18.72 -7.36
C ALA A 93 2.20 -19.30 -5.97
N GLY A 94 1.33 -19.09 -4.98
CA GLY A 94 1.38 -19.70 -3.66
C GLY A 94 1.53 -18.65 -2.57
N SER A 95 0.73 -18.78 -1.51
CA SER A 95 1.01 -18.15 -0.23
C SER A 95 2.44 -18.53 0.17
N ASN A 96 3.35 -17.57 0.18
CA ASN A 96 4.69 -17.83 0.64
C ASN A 96 4.62 -17.97 2.17
N TYR A 97 4.37 -19.19 2.66
CA TYR A 97 4.52 -19.55 4.08
C TYR A 97 6.00 -19.55 4.50
N ASN A 98 6.77 -18.56 4.05
CA ASN A 98 8.06 -18.23 4.61
C ASN A 98 7.82 -17.64 6.00
N ILE A 99 7.47 -18.50 6.96
CA ILE A 99 7.92 -18.31 8.34
C ILE A 99 9.43 -18.10 8.19
N GLY A 100 9.94 -16.92 8.52
CA GLY A 100 11.33 -16.52 8.36
C GLY A 100 12.30 -17.32 9.24
N LEU A 101 12.29 -18.65 9.11
CA LEU A 101 13.25 -19.57 9.69
C LEU A 101 14.59 -19.31 9.01
N LYS A 102 15.51 -18.73 9.78
CA LYS A 102 16.92 -18.63 9.37
C LYS A 102 17.51 -20.05 9.35
N ASN A 103 18.38 -20.35 8.38
CA ASN A 103 19.10 -21.62 8.21
C ASN A 103 18.27 -22.82 7.67
N THR A 104 17.40 -22.59 6.68
CA THR A 104 16.61 -23.66 6.01
C THR A 104 17.35 -24.44 4.92
N GLU A 105 18.59 -24.08 4.62
CA GLU A 105 19.38 -24.61 3.50
C GLU A 105 19.67 -26.12 3.55
N ASN A 106 19.39 -26.78 4.69
CA ASN A 106 19.55 -28.23 4.84
C ASN A 106 18.25 -28.98 5.20
N GLY A 107 17.06 -28.37 5.04
CA GLY A 107 15.74 -28.97 5.36
C GLY A 107 15.50 -29.24 6.86
N VAL A 108 16.52 -28.92 7.65
CA VAL A 108 16.82 -29.20 9.04
C VAL A 108 16.70 -28.05 10.04
N ALA A 109 15.52 -27.55 10.43
CA ALA A 109 15.43 -26.64 11.59
C ALA A 109 15.62 -27.41 12.93
N PHE A 110 16.65 -28.26 13.03
CA PHE A 110 16.97 -29.03 14.23
C PHE A 110 17.72 -28.15 15.24
N ASN A 111 17.03 -27.16 15.82
CA ASN A 111 17.24 -26.67 17.20
C ASN A 111 16.34 -25.48 17.58
N GLY A 112 15.25 -25.22 16.84
CA GLY A 112 14.32 -24.17 17.22
C GLY A 112 13.58 -24.56 18.50
N LYS A 113 13.71 -23.76 19.57
CA LYS A 113 12.83 -23.88 20.73
C LYS A 113 11.46 -23.34 20.36
N LEU A 114 10.41 -24.13 20.59
CA LEU A 114 9.03 -23.70 20.40
C LEU A 114 8.56 -22.97 21.66
N ILE A 115 8.35 -21.66 21.56
CA ILE A 115 7.78 -20.86 22.65
C ILE A 115 6.33 -20.56 22.30
N ALA A 116 5.39 -21.06 23.12
CA ALA A 116 3.98 -20.69 23.05
C ALA A 116 3.78 -19.40 23.84
N ARG A 117 3.38 -18.32 23.16
CA ARG A 117 3.14 -17.03 23.81
C ARG A 117 1.67 -16.65 23.75
N PHE A 118 1.05 -16.44 24.91
CA PHE A 118 -0.32 -15.96 25.04
C PHE A 118 -0.37 -14.45 25.26
N ASP A 119 -1.43 -13.82 24.76
CA ASP A 119 -1.69 -12.40 24.99
C ASP A 119 -2.70 -12.26 26.12
N ASP A 120 -2.23 -11.83 27.29
CA ASP A 120 -3.04 -11.66 28.50
C ASP A 120 -3.31 -10.18 28.82
N THR A 121 -3.03 -9.27 27.87
CA THR A 121 -3.19 -7.82 28.08
C THR A 121 -4.61 -7.33 27.81
N ASN A 122 -5.50 -8.19 27.30
CA ASN A 122 -6.87 -7.85 26.96
C ASN A 122 -7.92 -8.78 27.59
N PRO A 123 -8.37 -8.48 28.83
CA PRO A 123 -9.33 -9.30 29.56
C PRO A 123 -10.71 -9.46 28.88
N ALA A 124 -11.03 -8.60 27.89
CA ALA A 124 -12.32 -8.63 27.20
C ALA A 124 -12.37 -9.60 26.01
N LYS A 125 -11.22 -10.01 25.49
CA LYS A 125 -11.10 -10.93 24.34
C LYS A 125 -10.40 -12.23 24.69
N GLU A 126 -9.50 -12.17 25.66
CA GLU A 126 -8.61 -13.27 26.04
C GLU A 126 -9.10 -13.83 27.37
N LYS A 127 -9.89 -14.90 27.28
CA LYS A 127 -10.37 -15.66 28.43
C LYS A 127 -9.55 -16.95 28.54
N GLN A 128 -9.33 -17.42 29.77
CA GLN A 128 -8.59 -18.65 30.06
C GLN A 128 -9.07 -19.85 29.24
N GLU A 129 -10.38 -19.94 28.96
CA GLU A 129 -10.98 -21.01 28.15
C GLU A 129 -10.37 -21.14 26.74
N PHE A 130 -9.89 -20.05 26.15
CA PHE A 130 -9.22 -20.09 24.85
C PHE A 130 -7.77 -20.57 24.95
N GLU A 131 -7.05 -20.17 26.00
CA GLU A 131 -5.68 -20.65 26.24
C GLU A 131 -5.67 -22.17 26.45
N ASP A 132 -6.59 -22.66 27.27
CA ASP A 132 -6.72 -24.08 27.60
C ASP A 132 -7.06 -24.90 26.34
N SER A 133 -8.00 -24.43 25.52
CA SER A 133 -8.36 -25.06 24.24
C SER A 133 -7.19 -25.10 23.26
N ILE A 134 -6.38 -24.04 23.19
CA ILE A 134 -5.21 -23.98 22.30
C ILE A 134 -4.14 -24.96 22.77
N LEU A 135 -3.91 -25.10 24.07
CA LEU A 135 -2.95 -26.06 24.62
C LEU A 135 -3.40 -27.50 24.41
N GLU A 136 -4.70 -27.80 24.57
CA GLU A 136 -5.26 -29.11 24.28
C GLU A 136 -5.12 -29.48 22.80
N ASP A 137 -5.43 -28.56 21.89
CA ASP A 137 -5.26 -28.76 20.45
C ASP A 137 -3.79 -29.03 20.07
N LEU A 138 -2.84 -28.28 20.66
CA LEU A 138 -1.41 -28.51 20.47
C LEU A 138 -0.99 -29.90 20.94
N GLN A 139 -1.52 -30.36 22.08
CA GLN A 139 -1.25 -31.69 22.61
C GLN A 139 -1.83 -32.79 21.71
N LEU A 140 -3.04 -32.62 21.18
CA LEU A 140 -3.65 -33.54 20.21
C LEU A 140 -2.83 -33.64 18.91
N LEU A 141 -2.20 -32.56 18.50
CA LEU A 141 -1.30 -32.51 17.35
C LEU A 141 0.11 -33.07 17.65
N GLY A 142 0.39 -33.48 18.89
CA GLY A 142 1.69 -33.97 19.33
C GLY A 142 2.75 -32.86 19.42
N ILE A 143 2.34 -31.60 19.51
CA ILE A 143 3.21 -30.44 19.60
C ILE A 143 3.34 -30.05 21.07
N ILE A 144 4.55 -30.19 21.63
CA ILE A 144 4.86 -29.79 23.01
C ILE A 144 5.75 -28.54 22.95
N PRO A 145 5.28 -27.37 23.40
CA PRO A 145 6.14 -26.18 23.49
C PRO A 145 7.20 -26.34 24.58
N ASP A 146 8.41 -25.86 24.33
CA ASP A 146 9.52 -25.82 25.29
C ASP A 146 9.25 -24.84 26.44
N ARG A 147 8.50 -23.77 26.17
CA ARG A 147 8.14 -22.76 27.16
C ARG A 147 6.79 -22.12 26.81
N VAL A 148 5.97 -21.89 27.83
CA VAL A 148 4.79 -21.02 27.75
C VAL A 148 5.16 -19.67 28.37
N THR A 149 4.83 -18.58 27.70
CA THR A 149 5.08 -17.20 28.17
C THR A 149 3.84 -16.34 27.95
N TYR A 150 3.68 -15.30 28.75
CA TYR A 150 2.58 -14.35 28.66
C TYR A 150 3.09 -12.99 28.18
N THR A 151 2.20 -12.11 27.75
CA THR A 151 2.61 -10.78 27.30
C THR A 151 2.95 -9.92 28.51
N SER A 152 2.25 -10.11 29.65
CA SER A 152 2.60 -9.54 30.97
C SER A 152 4.04 -9.80 31.43
N ASP A 153 4.64 -10.93 31.06
CA ASP A 153 6.04 -11.29 31.38
C ASP A 153 7.09 -10.29 30.84
N TYR A 154 6.68 -9.36 29.96
CA TYR A 154 7.57 -8.40 29.29
C TYR A 154 7.27 -6.91 29.60
N PHE A 155 6.41 -6.61 30.59
CA PHE A 155 6.00 -5.23 30.94
C PHE A 155 6.70 -4.65 32.19
N ASP A 156 7.90 -5.12 32.54
CA ASP A 156 8.72 -4.51 33.62
C ASP A 156 9.00 -3.01 33.41
#